data_AF-A0A0L8BG93-F1
#
_entry.id   AF-A0A0L8BG93-F1
#
_cell.length_a   1.000
_cell.length_b   1.000
_cell.length_c   1.000
_cell.angle_alpha   90.00
_cell.angle_beta   90.00
_cell.angle_gamma   90.00
#
_symmetry.space_group_name_H-M   'P 1'
#
loop_
_entity.id
_entity.type
_entity.pdbx_description
1 polymer ?
#
loop_
_entity_poly.entity_id
_entity_poly.type
_entity_poly.pdbx_seq_one_letter_code
_entity_poly.pdbx_strand_id
1 'polypeptide(L)'
;MWKIFAVLYSLAFVFGLVFVGYLIASGALLGVSSVGWIMIYTSLFMALGTTIGLVGYAFNLNVPPLALWRPFSWLTGVWALLASYTSFTKFLSVAASSSGNDHITNVLWLSLALAIHCFSWLGVWRYGRRVSRQGAPAR
;
A
#
# COMPACT_ATOMS: atom_id res chain seq x y z
N MET A 1 -14.49 -10.35 -6.23
CA MET A 1 -13.16 -9.75 -6.52
C MET A 1 -12.55 -9.06 -5.31
N TRP A 2 -13.20 -8.04 -4.71
CA TRP A 2 -12.64 -7.29 -3.57
C TRP A 2 -12.30 -8.11 -2.32
N LYS A 3 -13.06 -9.17 -2.01
CA LYS A 3 -12.75 -10.09 -0.89
C LYS A 3 -11.41 -10.81 -1.08
N ILE A 4 -11.19 -11.38 -2.26
CA ILE A 4 -9.94 -12.10 -2.59
C ILE A 4 -8.77 -11.12 -2.55
N PHE A 5 -8.93 -9.94 -3.16
CA PHE A 5 -7.90 -8.91 -3.12
C PHE A 5 -7.56 -8.46 -1.69
N ALA A 6 -8.57 -8.24 -0.83
CA ALA A 6 -8.34 -7.88 0.56
C ALA A 6 -7.59 -8.98 1.33
N VAL A 7 -7.93 -10.26 1.11
CA VAL A 7 -7.22 -11.39 1.73
C VAL A 7 -5.77 -11.46 1.26
N LEU A 8 -5.53 -11.38 -0.05
CA LEU A 8 -4.19 -11.41 -0.62
C LEU A 8 -3.35 -10.21 -0.16
N TYR A 9 -3.94 -9.02 -0.07
CA TYR A 9 -3.28 -7.83 0.43
C TYR A 9 -2.91 -7.96 1.91
N SER A 10 -3.82 -8.48 2.74
CA SER A 10 -3.55 -8.77 4.15
C SER A 10 -2.40 -9.78 4.33
N LEU A 11 -2.39 -10.85 3.53
CA LEU A 11 -1.30 -11.83 3.55
C LEU A 11 0.03 -11.21 3.13
N ALA A 12 0.03 -10.41 2.06
CA ALA A 12 1.22 -9.69 1.61
C ALA A 12 1.73 -8.71 2.66
N PHE A 13 0.83 -8.02 3.38
CA PHE A 13 1.19 -7.13 4.48
C PHE A 13 1.84 -7.88 5.64
N VAL A 14 1.25 -8.98 6.10
CA VAL A 14 1.83 -9.82 7.18
C VAL A 14 3.18 -10.39 6.76
N PHE A 15 3.27 -10.89 5.52
CA PHE A 15 4.54 -11.34 4.95
C PHE A 15 5.60 -10.23 4.94
N GLY A 16 5.20 -9.02 4.52
CA GLY A 16 6.06 -7.83 4.54
C GLY A 16 6.56 -7.47 5.95
N LEU A 17 5.72 -7.58 6.98
CA LEU A 17 6.14 -7.36 8.38
C LEU A 17 7.20 -8.36 8.82
N VAL A 18 6.99 -9.65 8.55
CA VAL A 18 7.95 -10.71 8.88
C VAL A 18 9.27 -10.48 8.12
N PHE A 19 9.19 -10.15 6.83
CA PHE A 19 10.35 -9.89 6.00
C PHE A 19 11.16 -8.68 6.49
N VAL A 20 10.50 -7.55 6.79
CA VAL A 20 11.17 -6.38 7.36
C VAL A 20 11.79 -6.71 8.72
N GLY A 21 11.07 -7.42 9.60
CA GLY A 21 11.60 -7.85 10.89
C GLY A 21 12.84 -8.73 10.76
N TYR A 22 12.85 -9.65 9.81
CA TYR A 22 14.02 -10.45 9.48
C TYR A 22 15.21 -9.59 9.02
N LEU A 23 15.00 -8.61 8.13
CA LEU A 23 16.06 -7.70 7.67
C LEU A 23 16.65 -6.84 8.81
N ILE A 24 15.83 -6.46 9.79
CA ILE A 24 16.29 -5.77 11.00
C ILE A 24 17.17 -6.72 11.82
N ALA A 25 16.67 -7.93 12.11
CA ALA A 25 17.35 -8.91 12.93
C ALA A 25 18.69 -9.39 12.32
N SER A 26 18.76 -9.47 10.99
CA SER A 26 19.98 -9.86 10.27
C SER A 26 20.99 -8.72 10.11
N GLY A 27 20.69 -7.51 10.61
CA GLY A 27 21.54 -6.33 10.44
C GLY A 27 21.60 -5.79 9.00
N ALA A 28 20.75 -6.28 8.09
CA ALA A 28 20.76 -5.87 6.68
C ALA A 28 20.36 -4.40 6.49
N LEU A 29 19.77 -3.77 7.52
CA LEU A 29 19.35 -2.37 7.52
C LEU A 29 20.26 -1.44 8.35
N LEU A 30 21.44 -1.91 8.79
CA LEU A 30 22.37 -1.12 9.63
C LEU A 30 22.91 0.16 8.96
N GLY A 31 22.79 0.29 7.64
CA GLY A 31 23.18 1.50 6.88
C GLY A 31 22.02 2.41 6.46
N VAL A 32 20.79 2.12 6.90
CA VAL A 32 19.61 2.92 6.50
C VAL A 32 19.63 4.27 7.20
N SER A 33 19.56 5.35 6.41
CA SER A 33 19.50 6.72 6.93
C SER A 33 18.22 6.98 7.73
N SER A 34 18.21 8.01 8.57
CA SER A 34 17.01 8.42 9.33
C SER A 34 15.80 8.66 8.42
N VAL A 35 16.01 9.23 7.23
CA VAL A 35 14.95 9.42 6.22
C VAL A 35 14.44 8.09 5.70
N GLY A 36 15.33 7.11 5.47
CA GLY A 36 14.94 5.76 5.08
C GLY A 36 14.06 5.08 6.13
N TRP A 37 14.39 5.23 7.41
CA TRP A 37 13.56 4.72 8.50
C TRP A 37 12.18 5.38 8.56
N ILE A 38 12.10 6.71 8.39
CA ILE A 38 10.82 7.43 8.31
C ILE A 38 9.96 6.87 7.17
N MET A 39 10.56 6.62 6.00
CA MET A 39 9.85 6.03 4.86
C MET A 39 9.35 4.61 5.15
N ILE A 40 10.13 3.78 5.83
CA ILE A 40 9.73 2.41 6.23
C ILE A 40 8.54 2.49 7.19
N TYR A 41 8.65 3.26 8.28
CA TYR A 41 7.58 3.38 9.28
C TYR A 41 6.30 3.95 8.69
N THR A 42 6.42 4.99 7.86
CA THR A 42 5.26 5.58 7.19
C THR A 42 4.62 4.59 6.23
N SER A 43 5.41 3.83 5.46
CA SER A 43 4.89 2.78 4.56
C SER A 43 4.14 1.69 5.33
N LEU A 44 4.67 1.26 6.48
CA LEU A 44 4.01 0.26 7.34
C LEU A 44 2.68 0.78 7.89
N PHE A 45 2.66 2.03 8.37
CA PHE A 45 1.44 2.66 8.87
C PHE A 45 0.38 2.78 7.76
N MET A 46 0.78 3.23 6.57
CA MET A 46 -0.11 3.37 5.42
C MET A 46 -0.63 2.01 4.94
N ALA A 47 0.23 0.98 4.91
CA ALA A 47 -0.16 -0.38 4.53
C ALA A 47 -1.13 -1.00 5.56
N LEU A 48 -0.92 -0.78 6.86
CA LEU A 48 -1.83 -1.23 7.91
C LEU A 48 -3.21 -0.61 7.75
N GLY A 49 -3.29 0.73 7.67
CA GLY A 49 -4.57 1.42 7.50
C GLY A 49 -5.26 1.04 6.18
N THR A 50 -4.49 0.81 5.12
CA THR A 50 -5.01 0.34 3.83
C THR A 50 -5.59 -1.07 3.94
N THR A 51 -4.91 -1.97 4.66
CA THR A 51 -5.39 -3.33 4.94
C THR A 51 -6.74 -3.28 5.65
N ILE A 52 -6.85 -2.48 6.72
CA ILE A 52 -8.08 -2.33 7.49
C ILE A 52 -9.20 -1.75 6.62
N GLY A 53 -8.91 -0.71 5.84
CA GLY A 53 -9.90 -0.09 4.93
C GLY A 53 -10.37 -1.03 3.82
N LEU A 54 -9.47 -1.85 3.26
CA LEU A 54 -9.80 -2.86 2.25
C LEU A 54 -10.68 -3.96 2.81
N VAL A 55 -10.35 -4.49 4.00
CA VAL A 55 -11.16 -5.50 4.68
C VAL A 55 -12.53 -4.92 5.05
N GLY A 56 -12.57 -3.70 5.61
CA GLY A 56 -13.81 -3.01 5.93
C GLY A 56 -14.70 -2.80 4.70
N TYR A 57 -14.11 -2.51 3.53
CA TYR A 57 -14.84 -2.41 2.28
C TYR A 57 -15.35 -3.77 1.80
N ALA A 58 -14.45 -4.74 1.70
CA ALA A 58 -14.73 -6.04 1.08
C ALA A 58 -15.76 -6.88 1.85
N PHE A 59 -15.79 -6.74 3.18
CA PHE A 59 -16.68 -7.47 4.08
C PHE A 59 -17.84 -6.63 4.62
N ASN A 60 -18.00 -5.41 4.12
CA ASN A 60 -19.06 -4.49 4.54
C ASN A 60 -19.07 -4.15 6.05
N LEU A 61 -17.89 -4.08 6.67
CA LEU A 61 -17.72 -3.81 8.10
C LEU A 61 -17.55 -2.31 8.35
N ASN A 62 -18.11 -1.78 9.43
CA ASN A 62 -17.91 -0.39 9.83
C ASN A 62 -16.88 -0.29 10.95
N VAL A 63 -15.61 -0.12 10.55
CA VAL A 63 -14.48 0.02 11.45
C VAL A 63 -14.37 1.47 11.93
N PRO A 64 -14.51 1.77 13.24
CA PRO A 64 -14.31 3.10 13.78
C PRO A 64 -12.81 3.48 13.83
N PRO A 65 -12.47 4.79 13.87
CA PRO A 65 -13.36 5.95 13.82
C PRO A 65 -13.79 6.33 12.39
N LEU A 66 -15.10 6.49 12.18
CA LEU A 66 -15.72 6.63 10.85
C LEU A 66 -15.30 7.91 10.10
N ALA A 67 -15.10 9.01 10.82
CA ALA A 67 -14.74 10.30 10.23
C ALA A 67 -13.33 10.33 9.62
N LEU A 68 -12.40 9.49 10.10
CA LEU A 68 -11.00 9.51 9.66
C LEU A 68 -10.77 8.85 8.30
N TRP A 69 -11.67 7.97 7.85
CA TRP A 69 -11.47 7.21 6.62
C TRP A 69 -11.45 8.07 5.36
N ARG A 70 -12.17 9.19 5.37
CA ARG A 70 -12.19 10.10 4.24
C ARG A 70 -10.86 10.83 4.06
N PRO A 71 -10.31 11.56 5.05
CA PRO A 71 -8.98 12.15 4.93
C PRO A 71 -7.89 11.09 4.76
N PHE A 72 -7.99 9.95 5.44
CA PHE A 72 -7.05 8.83 5.27
C PHE A 72 -7.02 8.32 3.82
N SER A 73 -8.18 8.21 3.16
CA SER A 73 -8.21 7.79 1.75
C SER A 73 -7.45 8.73 0.81
N TRP A 74 -7.43 10.03 1.10
CA TRP A 74 -6.62 11.00 0.35
C TRP A 74 -5.14 10.82 0.63
N LEU A 75 -4.76 10.67 1.90
CA LEU A 75 -3.38 10.40 2.30
C LEU A 75 -2.85 9.12 1.65
N THR A 76 -3.65 8.04 1.63
CA THR A 76 -3.27 6.79 0.93
C THR A 76 -3.08 6.98 -0.57
N GLY A 77 -3.86 7.86 -1.21
CA GLY A 77 -3.69 8.19 -2.62
C GLY A 77 -2.39 8.93 -2.89
N VAL A 78 -2.09 9.96 -2.09
CA VAL A 78 -0.83 10.71 -2.18
C VAL A 78 0.37 9.79 -1.93
N TRP A 79 0.28 8.93 -0.92
CA TRP A 79 1.33 7.96 -0.61
C TRP A 79 1.50 6.93 -1.73
N ALA A 80 0.41 6.42 -2.30
CA ALA A 80 0.43 5.50 -3.43
C ALA A 80 1.10 6.12 -4.67
N LEU A 81 0.89 7.43 -4.91
CA LEU A 81 1.59 8.16 -5.97
C LEU A 81 3.09 8.24 -5.70
N LEU A 82 3.49 8.59 -4.48
CA LEU A 82 4.91 8.62 -4.08
C LEU A 82 5.57 7.24 -4.19
N ALA A 83 4.89 6.19 -3.73
CA ALA A 83 5.35 4.81 -3.82
C ALA A 83 5.45 4.34 -5.29
N SER A 84 4.53 4.78 -6.15
CA SER A 84 4.57 4.49 -7.59
C SER A 84 5.72 5.22 -8.27
N TYR A 85 5.95 6.49 -7.93
CA TYR A 85 7.09 7.26 -8.43
C TYR A 85 8.42 6.62 -8.06
N THR A 86 8.59 6.22 -6.79
CA THR A 86 9.81 5.53 -6.33
C THR A 86 10.00 4.15 -6.98
N SER A 87 8.91 3.42 -7.26
CA SER A 87 8.97 2.16 -8.00
C SER A 87 9.40 2.40 -9.46
N PHE A 88 8.90 3.47 -10.08
CA PHE A 88 9.25 3.86 -11.43
C PHE A 88 10.72 4.31 -11.56
N THR A 89 11.22 5.12 -10.63
CA THR A 89 12.64 5.54 -10.67
C THR A 89 13.59 4.36 -10.46
N LYS A 90 13.25 3.43 -9.57
CA LYS A 90 13.99 2.16 -9.40
C LYS A 90 13.93 1.31 -10.67
N PHE A 91 12.77 1.22 -11.31
CA PHE A 91 12.65 0.53 -12.59
C PHE A 91 13.58 1.16 -13.63
N LEU A 92 13.59 2.49 -13.79
CA LEU A 92 14.48 3.15 -14.74
C LEU A 92 15.96 2.88 -14.46
N SER A 93 16.39 2.90 -13.19
CA SER A 93 17.78 2.60 -12.84
C SER A 93 18.18 1.16 -13.17
N VAL A 94 17.27 0.21 -12.98
CA VAL A 94 17.52 -1.20 -13.30
C VAL A 94 17.42 -1.43 -14.81
N ALA A 95 16.45 -0.82 -15.49
CA ALA A 95 16.26 -0.92 -16.93
C ALA A 95 17.47 -0.39 -17.71
N ALA A 96 18.15 0.64 -17.21
CA ALA A 96 19.37 1.15 -17.83
C ALA A 96 20.55 0.15 -17.83
N SER A 97 20.48 -0.90 -17.00
CA SER A 97 21.56 -1.89 -16.83
C SER A 97 21.15 -3.34 -17.13
N SER A 98 19.87 -3.60 -17.36
CA SER A 98 19.36 -4.93 -17.71
C SER A 98 19.49 -5.23 -19.21
N SER A 99 19.38 -6.52 -19.59
CA SER A 99 19.30 -6.95 -21.00
C SER A 99 18.36 -8.15 -21.15
N GLY A 100 17.76 -8.33 -22.33
CA GLY A 100 16.92 -9.50 -22.64
C GLY A 100 15.72 -9.70 -21.70
N ASN A 101 15.56 -10.91 -21.16
CA ASN A 101 14.40 -11.34 -20.33
C ASN A 101 14.24 -10.56 -19.02
N ASP A 102 15.32 -9.94 -18.51
CA ASP A 102 15.29 -9.19 -17.25
C ASP A 102 14.43 -7.93 -17.38
N HIS A 103 14.40 -7.31 -18.57
CA HIS A 103 13.52 -6.17 -18.83
C HIS A 103 12.05 -6.53 -18.72
N ILE A 104 11.63 -7.66 -19.31
CA ILE A 104 10.24 -8.09 -19.30
C ILE A 104 9.79 -8.34 -17.86
N THR A 105 10.62 -9.03 -17.08
CA THR A 105 10.35 -9.31 -15.67
C THR A 105 10.23 -8.02 -14.85
N ASN A 106 11.13 -7.05 -15.06
CA ASN A 106 11.08 -5.75 -14.39
C ASN A 106 9.83 -4.93 -14.75
N VAL A 107 9.40 -4.95 -16.02
CA VAL A 107 8.17 -4.28 -16.47
C VAL A 107 6.93 -4.92 -15.83
N LEU A 108 6.89 -6.26 -15.75
CA LEU A 108 5.80 -6.97 -15.10
C LEU A 108 5.72 -6.65 -13.61
N TRP A 109 6.86 -6.62 -12.91
CA TRP A 109 6.93 -6.23 -11.51
C TRP A 109 6.48 -4.79 -11.27
N LEU A 110 6.93 -3.85 -12.11
CA LEU A 110 6.49 -2.46 -12.04
C LEU A 110 4.97 -2.35 -12.24
N SER A 111 4.45 -3.01 -13.28
CA SER A 111 3.02 -3.01 -13.61
C SER A 111 2.18 -3.58 -12.47
N LEU A 112 2.65 -4.69 -11.86
CA LEU A 112 2.01 -5.29 -10.70
C LEU A 112 2.02 -4.34 -9.50
N ALA A 113 3.15 -3.66 -9.21
CA ALA A 113 3.25 -2.70 -8.12
C ALA A 113 2.28 -1.52 -8.31
N LEU A 114 2.23 -0.95 -9.51
CA LEU A 114 1.29 0.12 -9.88
C LEU A 114 -0.17 -0.34 -9.71
N ALA A 115 -0.50 -1.54 -10.16
CA ALA A 115 -1.83 -2.11 -10.00
C ALA A 115 -2.18 -2.25 -8.52
N ILE A 116 -1.28 -2.81 -7.70
CA ILE A 116 -1.49 -2.94 -6.26
C ILE A 116 -1.74 -1.58 -5.63
N HIS A 117 -0.91 -0.56 -5.91
CA HIS A 117 -1.11 0.79 -5.39
C HIS A 117 -2.48 1.39 -5.78
N CYS A 118 -2.86 1.25 -7.05
CA CYS A 118 -4.12 1.77 -7.57
C CYS A 118 -5.35 1.08 -6.92
N PHE A 119 -5.38 -0.26 -6.92
CA PHE A 119 -6.49 -1.02 -6.35
C PHE A 119 -6.61 -0.84 -4.84
N SER A 120 -5.47 -0.74 -4.15
CA SER A 120 -5.42 -0.51 -2.70
C SER A 120 -6.04 0.85 -2.34
N TRP A 121 -5.58 1.91 -3.00
CA TRP A 121 -6.16 3.25 -2.83
C TRP A 121 -7.66 3.27 -3.19
N LEU A 122 -8.04 2.69 -4.32
CA LEU A 122 -9.44 2.67 -4.77
C LEU A 122 -10.35 1.99 -3.75
N GLY A 123 -9.90 0.89 -3.14
CA GLY A 123 -10.65 0.18 -2.10
C GLY A 123 -10.87 1.04 -0.86
N VAL A 124 -9.81 1.67 -0.35
CA VAL A 124 -9.89 2.57 0.83
C VAL A 124 -10.72 3.82 0.53
N TRP A 125 -10.63 4.37 -0.68
CA TRP A 125 -11.44 5.52 -1.07
C TRP A 125 -12.93 5.19 -1.19
N ARG A 126 -13.27 4.02 -1.75
CA ARG A 126 -14.65 3.52 -1.77
C ARG A 126 -15.17 3.25 -0.36
N TYR A 127 -14.34 2.71 0.51
CA TYR A 127 -14.63 2.55 1.93
C TYR A 127 -14.96 3.88 2.60
N GLY A 128 -14.06 4.86 2.49
CA GLY A 128 -14.24 6.19 3.06
C GLY A 128 -15.52 6.86 2.57
N ARG A 129 -15.85 6.77 1.27
CA ARG A 129 -17.12 7.29 0.75
C ARG A 129 -18.35 6.59 1.34
N ARG A 130 -18.31 5.26 1.49
CA ARG A 130 -19.42 4.49 2.06
C ARG A 130 -19.69 4.93 3.50
N VAL A 131 -18.62 4.99 4.31
CA VAL A 131 -18.70 5.33 5.72
C VAL A 131 -19.12 6.79 5.93
N SER A 132 -18.62 7.73 5.13
CA SER A 132 -19.06 9.15 5.20
C SER A 132 -20.53 9.33 4.87
N ARG A 133 -21.11 8.49 4.00
CA ARG A 133 -22.55 8.54 3.69
C ARG A 133 -23.41 7.96 4.81
N GLN A 134 -22.90 7.00 5.57
CA GLN A 134 -23.60 6.38 6.70
C GLN A 134 -23.55 7.25 7.96
N GLY A 135 -22.53 8.10 8.11
CA GLY A 135 -22.40 9.05 9.22
C GLY A 135 -23.10 10.40 9.01
N ALA A 136 -23.71 10.64 7.84
CA ALA A 136 -24.49 11.86 7.60
C ALA A 136 -25.88 11.69 8.23
N PRO A 137 -26.28 12.51 9.22
CA PRO A 137 -27.67 12.52 9.67
C PRO A 137 -28.57 12.86 8.48
N ALA A 138 -29.69 12.15 8.34
CA ALA A 138 -30.72 12.49 7.38
C ALA A 138 -31.13 13.96 7.62
N ARG A 139 -30.89 14.81 6.64
CA ARG A 139 -31.42 16.18 6.61
C ARG A 139 -32.77 16.16 5.93
#